data_AF-A0A146F281-F1
#
_entry.id   AF-A0A146F281-F1
#
_cell.length_a   1.000
_cell.length_b   1.000
_cell.length_c   1.000
_cell.angle_alpha   90.00
_cell.angle_beta   90.00
_cell.angle_gamma   90.00
#
_symmetry.space_group_name_H-M   'P 1'
#
loop_
_entity.id
_entity.type
_entity.pdbx_description
1 polymer ?
#
loop_
_entity_poly.entity_id
_entity_poly.type
_entity_poly.pdbx_seq_one_letter_code
_entity_poly.pdbx_strand_id
1 'polypeptide(L)'
;MHPEYFSADLELADPLLYDRLIRRFQTPAEREAEGRAKGFSGVLQADLCRSEAKFEALSHPDPHAMFSYTRGPNGEILAEDRDEIPPNKEEGEKAWRWEMTLRFLRGEDGDFDYTSVDNNDEYDDWNVEQEKYFDDEEPEWLVEGVDDGEVKSHLQGETGIQDF
;
A
#
# COMPACT_ATOMS: atom_id res chain seq x y z
N MET A 1 6.21 11.82 -2.83
CA MET A 1 6.61 10.62 -2.06
C MET A 1 7.89 10.91 -1.32
N HIS A 2 7.95 10.56 -0.04
CA HIS A 2 9.13 10.77 0.79
C HIS A 2 10.27 9.90 0.22
N PRO A 3 11.40 10.48 -0.23
CA PRO A 3 12.49 9.71 -0.85
C PRO A 3 13.15 8.73 0.13
N GLU A 4 12.98 8.95 1.43
CA GLU A 4 13.50 8.09 2.50
C GLU A 4 12.71 6.79 2.69
N TYR A 5 11.49 6.68 2.13
CA TYR A 5 10.67 5.48 2.26
C TYR A 5 11.27 4.28 1.50
N PHE A 6 11.90 4.51 0.34
CA PHE A 6 12.57 3.45 -0.43
C PHE A 6 14.01 3.18 0.03
N SER A 7 14.24 3.19 1.35
CA SER A 7 15.54 2.90 1.94
C SER A 7 15.86 1.40 1.92
N ALA A 8 17.08 1.04 2.34
CA ALA A 8 17.54 -0.35 2.37
C ALA A 8 16.76 -1.22 3.36
N ASP A 9 16.11 -0.63 4.36
CA ASP A 9 15.40 -1.34 5.42
C ASP A 9 14.02 -1.85 4.98
N LEU A 10 13.50 -1.34 3.86
CA LEU A 10 12.22 -1.76 3.29
C LEU A 10 12.22 -3.23 2.84
N GLU A 11 13.40 -3.85 2.69
CA GLU A 11 13.52 -5.30 2.47
C GLU A 11 12.98 -6.12 3.65
N LEU A 12 12.98 -5.56 4.86
CA LEU A 12 12.53 -6.22 6.07
C LEU A 12 11.02 -6.06 6.30
N ALA A 13 10.41 -5.02 5.72
CA ALA A 13 8.97 -4.77 5.79
C ALA A 13 8.17 -5.85 5.01
N ASP A 14 8.68 -6.32 3.87
CA ASP A 14 8.20 -7.55 3.24
C ASP A 14 9.33 -8.44 2.72
N PRO A 15 9.85 -9.33 3.60
CA PRO A 15 10.95 -10.21 3.25
C PRO A 15 10.59 -11.21 2.15
N LEU A 16 9.30 -11.53 1.99
CA LEU A 16 8.82 -12.56 1.06
C LEU A 16 8.67 -12.02 -0.35
N LEU A 17 8.09 -10.83 -0.46
CA LEU A 17 7.97 -10.10 -1.70
C LEU A 17 9.35 -9.68 -2.22
N TYR A 18 10.28 -9.27 -1.33
CA TYR A 18 11.66 -8.95 -1.70
C TYR A 18 12.40 -10.17 -2.24
N ASP A 19 12.24 -11.33 -1.60
CA ASP A 19 12.87 -12.58 -2.02
C ASP A 19 12.45 -12.98 -3.46
N ARG A 20 11.16 -12.80 -3.77
CA ARG A 20 10.60 -13.16 -5.08
C ARG A 20 10.90 -12.15 -6.18
N LEU A 21 10.74 -10.86 -5.91
CA LEU A 21 10.85 -9.82 -6.94
C LEU A 21 12.28 -9.31 -7.15
N ILE A 22 13.12 -9.32 -6.10
CA ILE A 22 14.47 -8.77 -6.14
C ILE A 22 15.50 -9.90 -6.06
N ARG A 23 15.49 -10.68 -4.96
CA ARG A 23 16.54 -11.67 -4.68
C ARG A 23 16.58 -12.81 -5.69
N ARG A 24 15.47 -13.15 -6.36
CA ARG A 24 15.44 -14.16 -7.44
C ARG A 24 16.33 -13.80 -8.62
N PHE A 25 16.40 -12.52 -8.99
CA PHE A 25 17.21 -12.04 -10.12
C PHE A 25 18.63 -11.67 -9.75
N GLN A 26 18.97 -11.64 -8.45
CA GLN A 26 20.33 -11.41 -8.00
C GLN A 26 21.25 -12.56 -8.42
N THR A 27 22.41 -12.18 -8.94
CA THR A 27 23.50 -13.11 -9.25
C THR A 27 24.14 -13.64 -7.96
N PRO A 28 24.81 -14.81 -8.00
CA PRO A 28 25.56 -15.31 -6.85
C PRO A 28 26.62 -14.31 -6.34
N ALA A 29 27.24 -13.55 -7.25
CA ALA A 29 28.24 -12.54 -6.91
C ALA A 29 27.63 -11.34 -6.16
N GLU A 30 26.44 -10.88 -6.57
CA GLU A 30 25.70 -9.82 -5.87
C GLU A 30 25.30 -10.28 -4.46
N ARG A 31 24.79 -11.52 -4.31
CA ARG A 31 24.45 -12.08 -2.99
C ARG A 31 25.65 -12.22 -2.06
N GLU A 32 26.80 -12.62 -2.59
CA GLU A 32 28.03 -12.71 -1.79
C GLU A 32 28.53 -11.31 -1.38
N ALA A 33 28.42 -10.31 -2.26
CA ALA A 33 28.75 -8.93 -1.92
C ALA A 33 27.82 -8.36 -0.86
N GLU A 34 26.51 -8.60 -0.99
CA GLU A 34 25.49 -8.21 -0.01
C GLU A 34 25.71 -8.92 1.33
N GLY A 35 25.95 -10.23 1.33
CA GLY A 35 26.25 -11.00 2.52
C GLY A 35 27.54 -10.55 3.21
N ARG A 36 28.55 -10.13 2.45
CA ARG A 36 29.78 -9.52 3.00
C ARG A 36 29.52 -8.13 3.58
N ALA A 37 28.63 -7.34 2.99
CA ALA A 37 28.27 -6.01 3.49
C ALA A 37 27.43 -6.09 4.79
N LYS A 38 26.44 -6.99 4.82
CA LYS A 38 25.56 -7.24 5.98
C LYS A 38 26.25 -8.02 7.11
N GLY A 39 27.29 -8.79 6.78
CA GLY A 39 27.99 -9.66 7.72
C GLY A 39 27.15 -10.87 8.14
N PHE A 40 27.74 -11.75 8.95
CA PHE A 40 27.08 -13.00 9.36
C PHE A 40 25.80 -12.77 10.18
N SER A 41 25.81 -11.79 11.08
CA SER A 41 24.64 -11.45 11.89
C SER A 41 23.48 -10.91 11.05
N GLY A 42 23.75 -10.05 10.06
CA GLY A 42 22.72 -9.50 9.18
C GLY A 42 22.12 -10.56 8.26
N VAL A 43 22.93 -11.49 7.75
CA VAL A 43 22.43 -12.63 6.97
C VAL A 43 21.51 -13.51 7.83
N LEU A 44 21.92 -13.82 9.06
CA LEU A 44 21.10 -14.62 9.98
C LEU A 44 19.78 -13.93 10.34
N GLN A 45 19.81 -12.62 10.59
CA GLN A 45 18.61 -11.83 10.87
C GLN A 45 17.64 -11.87 9.69
N ALA A 46 18.13 -11.62 8.47
CA ALA A 46 17.30 -11.67 7.27
C ALA A 46 16.72 -13.08 7.02
N ASP A 47 17.47 -14.14 7.33
CA ASP A 47 16.99 -15.52 7.24
C ASP A 47 15.89 -15.80 8.27
N LEU A 48 16.05 -15.32 9.51
CA LEU A 48 15.06 -15.46 10.57
C LEU A 48 13.76 -14.71 10.23
N CYS A 49 13.87 -13.42 9.87
CA CYS A 49 12.72 -12.60 9.48
C CYS A 49 11.96 -13.21 8.30
N ARG A 50 12.67 -13.74 7.29
CA ARG A 50 12.04 -14.48 6.18
C ARG A 50 11.32 -15.74 6.66
N SER A 51 11.90 -16.50 7.59
CA SER A 51 11.24 -17.69 8.12
C SER A 51 9.97 -17.36 8.90
N GLU A 52 10.00 -16.30 9.71
CA GLU A 52 8.87 -15.83 10.51
C GLU A 52 7.75 -15.29 9.61
N ALA A 53 8.08 -14.44 8.64
CA ALA A 53 7.13 -13.93 7.66
C ALA A 53 6.43 -15.07 6.88
N LYS A 54 7.15 -16.15 6.53
CA LYS A 54 6.53 -17.33 5.88
C LYS A 54 5.51 -18.03 6.77
N PHE A 55 5.82 -18.16 8.06
CA PHE A 55 4.87 -18.75 9.01
C PHE A 55 3.67 -17.85 9.24
N GLU A 56 3.90 -16.55 9.33
CA GLU A 56 2.84 -15.56 9.48
C GLU A 56 1.90 -15.58 8.29
N ALA A 57 2.42 -15.52 7.05
CA ALA A 57 1.62 -15.59 5.83
C ALA A 57 0.79 -16.88 5.68
N LEU A 58 1.24 -17.98 6.30
CA LEU A 58 0.44 -19.22 6.38
C LEU A 58 -0.68 -19.14 7.43
N SER A 59 -0.40 -18.50 8.57
CA SER A 59 -1.33 -18.40 9.70
C SER A 59 -2.39 -17.30 9.51
N HIS A 60 -2.00 -16.20 8.88
CA HIS A 60 -2.81 -15.02 8.62
C HIS A 60 -2.59 -14.62 7.15
N PRO A 61 -3.26 -15.29 6.19
CA PRO A 61 -3.17 -14.92 4.79
C PRO A 61 -3.76 -13.53 4.61
N ASP A 62 -2.93 -12.56 4.23
CA ASP A 62 -3.38 -11.21 3.89
C ASP A 62 -4.11 -11.24 2.53
N PRO A 63 -5.39 -10.81 2.46
CA PRO A 63 -6.12 -10.70 1.19
C PRO A 63 -5.46 -9.78 0.16
N HIS A 64 -4.64 -8.83 0.62
CA HIS A 64 -3.94 -7.88 -0.24
C HIS A 64 -2.53 -8.33 -0.64
N ALA A 65 -2.03 -9.44 -0.08
CA ALA A 65 -0.72 -9.95 -0.44
C ALA A 65 -0.67 -10.39 -1.91
N MET A 66 0.37 -9.94 -2.62
CA MET A 66 0.58 -10.29 -4.03
C MET A 66 0.79 -11.81 -4.24
N PHE A 67 1.29 -12.51 -3.21
CA PHE A 67 1.54 -13.96 -3.22
C PHE A 67 0.83 -14.66 -2.05
N SER A 68 0.14 -15.77 -2.33
CA SER A 68 -0.37 -16.68 -1.29
C SER A 68 0.67 -17.75 -0.97
N TYR A 69 0.72 -18.19 0.28
CA TYR A 69 1.61 -19.25 0.73
C TYR A 69 0.81 -20.47 1.18
N THR A 70 1.24 -21.66 0.77
CA THR A 70 0.66 -22.93 1.17
C THR A 70 1.72 -23.90 1.66
N ARG A 71 1.29 -24.81 2.53
CA ARG A 71 2.17 -25.84 3.07
C ARG A 71 2.19 -27.03 2.14
N GLY A 72 3.35 -27.29 1.54
CA GLY A 72 3.61 -28.45 0.71
C GLY A 72 3.54 -29.76 1.49
N PRO A 73 3.48 -30.90 0.78
CA PRO A 73 3.30 -32.23 1.38
C PRO A 73 4.42 -32.64 2.35
N ASN A 74 5.62 -32.06 2.21
CA ASN A 74 6.77 -32.30 3.07
C ASN A 74 6.94 -31.25 4.19
N GLY A 75 5.96 -30.36 4.36
CA GLY A 75 6.05 -29.25 5.33
C GLY A 75 6.82 -28.03 4.84
N GLU A 76 7.31 -28.05 3.59
CA GLU A 76 7.91 -26.88 2.92
C GLU A 76 6.85 -25.82 2.65
N ILE A 77 7.20 -24.53 2.81
CA ILE A 77 6.29 -23.42 2.55
C ILE A 77 6.51 -22.98 1.10
N LEU A 78 5.54 -23.29 0.25
CA LEU A 78 5.53 -22.96 -1.17
C LEU A 78 4.63 -21.75 -1.35
N ALA A 79 5.07 -20.72 -2.07
CA ALA A 79 4.10 -19.72 -2.51
C ALA A 79 3.37 -20.25 -3.73
N GLU A 80 2.05 -20.24 -3.67
CA GLU A 80 1.18 -20.59 -4.78
C GLU A 80 1.42 -19.62 -5.93
N ASP A 81 1.58 -20.20 -7.13
CA ASP A 81 1.75 -19.44 -8.35
C ASP A 81 0.40 -18.86 -8.76
N ARG A 82 0.05 -17.70 -8.20
CA ARG A 82 -0.75 -16.75 -8.99
C ARG A 82 0.20 -16.23 -10.06
N ASP A 83 -0.06 -16.61 -11.31
CA ASP A 83 0.74 -16.31 -12.50
C ASP A 83 1.08 -14.82 -12.62
N GLU A 84 2.16 -14.36 -12.00
CA GLU A 84 2.68 -13.00 -12.12
C GLU A 84 4.14 -12.92 -11.63
N ILE A 85 4.95 -13.94 -11.93
CA ILE A 85 6.41 -13.83 -11.74
C ILE A 85 6.94 -12.90 -12.85
N PRO A 86 7.61 -11.80 -12.49
CA PRO A 86 8.20 -10.92 -13.50
C PRO A 86 9.18 -11.70 -14.41
N PRO A 87 9.20 -11.44 -15.72
CA PRO A 87 10.16 -12.08 -16.63
C PRO A 87 11.58 -11.54 -16.48
N ASN A 88 11.76 -10.34 -15.93
CA ASN A 88 13.06 -9.68 -15.83
C ASN A 88 13.23 -8.89 -14.52
N LYS A 89 14.50 -8.53 -14.22
CA LYS A 89 14.89 -7.78 -13.02
C LYS A 89 14.22 -6.41 -12.94
N GLU A 90 14.09 -5.71 -14.06
CA GLU A 90 13.54 -4.35 -14.11
C GLU A 90 12.04 -4.33 -13.78
N GLU A 91 11.28 -5.29 -14.31
CA GLU A 91 9.87 -5.50 -13.99
C GLU A 91 9.68 -5.97 -12.55
N GLY A 92 10.60 -6.79 -12.03
CA GLY A 92 10.63 -7.15 -10.60
C GLY A 92 10.85 -5.94 -9.69
N GLU A 93 11.82 -5.08 -10.01
CA GLU A 93 12.05 -3.83 -9.28
C GLU A 93 10.87 -2.87 -9.37
N LYS A 94 10.22 -2.77 -10.54
CA LYS A 94 9.03 -1.94 -10.73
C LYS A 94 7.83 -2.46 -9.95
N ALA A 95 7.57 -3.78 -10.01
CA ALA A 95 6.51 -4.43 -9.25
C ALA A 95 6.75 -4.27 -7.73
N TRP A 96 8.00 -4.41 -7.28
CA TRP A 96 8.38 -4.19 -5.89
C TRP A 96 8.07 -2.76 -5.44
N ARG A 97 8.52 -1.76 -6.21
CA ARG A 97 8.24 -0.35 -5.90
C ARG A 97 6.75 -0.03 -5.91
N TRP A 98 6.00 -0.61 -6.84
CA TRP A 98 4.56 -0.43 -6.94
C TRP A 98 3.84 -1.01 -5.72
N GLU A 99 4.17 -2.23 -5.31
CA GLU A 99 3.52 -2.86 -4.17
C GLU A 99 3.87 -2.15 -2.86
N MET A 100 5.14 -1.79 -2.67
CA MET A 100 5.57 -0.99 -1.52
C MET A 100 4.88 0.38 -1.47
N THR A 101 4.64 0.98 -2.64
CA THR A 101 3.84 2.20 -2.77
C THR A 101 2.40 1.97 -2.34
N LEU A 102 1.76 0.89 -2.78
CA LEU A 102 0.38 0.59 -2.41
C LEU A 102 0.24 0.36 -0.91
N ARG A 103 1.18 -0.39 -0.31
CA ARG A 103 1.24 -0.56 1.15
C ARG A 103 1.39 0.76 1.88
N PHE A 104 2.30 1.61 1.40
CA PHE A 104 2.47 2.95 1.93
C PHE A 104 1.14 3.70 1.94
N LEU A 105 0.46 3.75 0.79
CA LEU A 105 -0.81 4.46 0.62
C LEU A 105 -1.95 3.89 1.45
N ARG A 106 -1.92 2.60 1.78
CA ARG A 106 -2.92 1.95 2.64
C ARG A 106 -2.69 2.16 4.13
N GLY A 107 -1.52 2.64 4.55
CA GLY A 107 -1.17 2.71 5.96
C GLY A 107 -0.76 1.36 6.57
N GLU A 108 -0.36 0.40 5.74
CA GLU A 108 -0.07 -0.98 6.17
C GLU A 108 1.40 -1.20 6.57
N ASP A 109 2.27 -0.19 6.40
CA ASP A 109 3.66 -0.27 6.81
C ASP A 109 3.84 0.07 8.30
N GLY A 110 3.93 -0.96 9.14
CA GLY A 110 4.11 -0.80 10.59
C GLY A 110 5.45 -0.20 11.02
N ASP A 111 6.46 -0.16 10.14
CA ASP A 111 7.77 0.41 10.43
C ASP A 111 7.83 1.92 10.12
N PHE A 112 6.90 2.43 9.31
CA PHE A 112 6.82 3.85 8.97
C PHE A 112 5.92 4.64 9.94
N ASP A 113 6.43 5.75 10.46
CA ASP A 113 5.65 6.65 11.32
C ASP A 113 4.76 7.57 10.47
N TYR A 114 3.54 7.11 10.17
CA TYR A 114 2.53 7.88 9.45
C TYR A 114 2.14 9.18 10.13
N THR A 115 2.34 9.30 11.46
CA THR A 115 1.99 10.55 12.16
C THR A 115 2.82 11.74 11.69
N SER A 116 4.03 11.48 11.16
CA SER A 116 4.91 12.50 10.58
C SER A 116 4.42 13.05 9.23
N VAL A 117 3.52 12.33 8.56
CA VAL A 117 2.90 12.74 7.29
C VAL A 117 1.49 13.26 7.55
N ASP A 118 0.70 12.54 8.36
CA ASP A 118 -0.71 12.86 8.63
C ASP A 118 -0.89 14.10 9.51
N ASN A 119 0.04 14.39 10.43
CA ASN A 119 -0.04 15.57 11.31
C ASN A 119 0.95 16.67 10.89
N ASN A 120 1.30 16.74 9.61
CA ASN A 120 2.22 17.74 9.12
C ASN A 120 1.48 18.86 8.38
N ASP A 121 1.22 19.93 9.12
CA ASP A 121 0.55 21.15 8.64
C ASP A 121 1.27 21.82 7.44
N GLU A 122 2.53 21.47 7.13
CA GLU A 122 3.23 21.96 5.93
C GLU A 122 2.76 21.27 4.65
N TYR A 123 2.21 20.05 4.75
CA TYR A 123 1.58 19.35 3.63
C TYR A 123 0.11 19.71 3.46
N ASP A 124 -0.50 20.28 4.49
CA ASP A 124 -1.84 20.83 4.39
C ASP A 124 -1.82 22.05 3.46
N ASP A 125 -2.58 21.98 2.37
CA ASP A 125 -2.77 23.12 1.51
C ASP A 125 -3.77 24.09 2.17
N TRP A 126 -3.23 25.05 2.92
CA TRP A 126 -4.00 26.13 3.55
C TRP A 126 -4.52 27.16 2.54
N ASN A 127 -4.30 26.99 1.23
CA ASN A 127 -4.74 27.99 0.26
C ASN A 127 -6.26 28.02 0.07
N VAL A 128 -6.71 29.24 -0.23
CA VAL A 128 -8.06 29.69 -0.60
C VAL A 128 -8.70 28.91 -1.77
N GLU A 129 -7.97 27.99 -2.41
CA GLU A 129 -8.53 27.15 -3.48
C GLU A 129 -9.62 26.20 -3.00
N GLN A 130 -9.62 25.76 -1.72
CA GLN A 130 -10.75 25.02 -1.17
C GLN A 130 -12.05 25.80 -1.30
N GLU A 131 -12.09 27.08 -0.89
CA GLU A 131 -13.30 27.90 -1.04
C GLU A 131 -13.69 28.06 -2.50
N LYS A 132 -12.72 28.14 -3.43
CA LYS A 132 -13.01 28.18 -4.86
C LYS A 132 -13.66 26.89 -5.37
N TYR A 133 -13.23 25.72 -4.92
CA TYR A 133 -13.89 24.45 -5.28
C TYR A 133 -15.34 24.41 -4.76
N PHE A 134 -15.60 24.94 -3.56
CA PHE A 134 -16.96 25.05 -3.02
C PHE A 134 -17.80 26.13 -3.71
N ASP A 135 -17.19 27.26 -4.10
CA ASP A 135 -17.86 28.39 -4.76
C ASP A 135 -18.19 28.10 -6.24
N ASP A 136 -17.34 27.32 -6.93
CA ASP A 136 -17.53 26.91 -8.32
C ASP A 136 -18.48 25.68 -8.46
N GLU A 137 -18.83 25.01 -7.36
CA GLU A 137 -19.83 23.92 -7.34
C GLU A 137 -21.26 24.47 -7.24
N GLU A 138 -22.07 24.24 -8.29
CA GLU A 138 -23.51 24.48 -8.20
C GLU A 138 -24.21 23.30 -7.50
N PRO A 139 -25.09 23.54 -6.51
CA PRO A 139 -25.78 22.48 -5.80
C PRO A 139 -26.76 21.73 -6.74
N GLU A 140 -26.46 20.46 -7.01
CA GLU A 140 -27.32 19.55 -7.78
C GLU A 140 -28.19 18.70 -6.83
N TRP A 141 -29.51 18.78 -7.00
CA TRP A 141 -30.46 17.98 -6.21
C TRP A 141 -30.77 16.69 -6.95
N LEU A 142 -30.18 15.58 -6.49
CA LEU A 142 -30.49 14.26 -7.03
C LEU A 142 -31.87 13.80 -6.53
N VAL A 143 -32.94 14.20 -7.23
CA VAL A 143 -34.29 13.69 -6.95
C VAL A 143 -34.52 12.44 -7.80
N GLU A 144 -34.58 11.28 -7.14
CA GLU A 144 -34.82 10.01 -7.82
C GLU A 144 -36.20 10.02 -8.50
N GLY A 145 -36.20 10.03 -9.84
CA GLY A 145 -37.40 9.88 -10.67
C GLY A 145 -38.02 11.16 -11.25
N VAL A 146 -37.35 12.32 -11.20
CA VAL A 146 -37.85 13.57 -11.81
C VAL A 146 -36.79 14.17 -12.73
N ASP A 147 -37.20 14.55 -13.95
CA ASP A 147 -36.35 15.21 -14.94
C ASP A 147 -35.92 16.60 -14.44
N ASP A 148 -34.67 16.99 -14.69
CA ASP A 148 -33.94 18.15 -14.13
C ASP A 148 -34.71 19.48 -14.13
N GLY A 149 -35.70 19.62 -15.02
CA GLY A 149 -36.52 20.82 -15.17
C GLY A 149 -37.62 21.01 -14.12
N GLU A 150 -38.13 19.95 -13.48
CA GLU A 150 -39.28 20.04 -12.56
C GLU A 150 -38.89 20.21 -11.08
N VAL A 151 -37.67 19.82 -10.70
CA VAL A 151 -37.20 19.81 -9.30
C VAL A 151 -37.23 21.21 -8.67
N LYS A 152 -36.83 22.25 -9.43
CA LYS A 152 -36.84 23.66 -8.95
C LYS A 152 -38.23 24.19 -8.62
N SER A 153 -39.29 23.63 -9.20
CA SER A 153 -40.66 24.10 -8.97
C SER A 153 -41.31 23.51 -7.71
N HIS A 154 -40.79 22.38 -7.21
CA HIS A 154 -41.41 21.62 -6.13
C HIS A 154 -40.84 21.93 -4.73
N LEU A 155 -39.68 22.60 -4.65
CA LEU A 155 -39.07 23.05 -3.41
C LEU A 155 -39.58 24.44 -3.01
N GLN A 156 -40.88 24.57 -2.73
CA GLN A 156 -41.44 25.76 -2.08
C GLN A 156 -41.31 25.60 -0.56
N GLY A 157 -40.43 26.41 0.04
CA GLY A 157 -40.13 26.36 1.47
C GLY A 157 -41.31 26.77 2.35
N GLU A 158 -41.84 25.82 3.11
CA GLU A 158 -42.58 26.08 4.34
C GLU A 158 -41.68 25.73 5.53
N THR A 159 -40.80 26.65 5.94
CA THR A 159 -40.12 26.55 7.23
C THR A 159 -41.15 26.84 8.32
N GLY A 160 -41.84 25.78 8.75
CA GLY A 160 -42.76 25.81 9.89
C GLY A 160 -42.00 26.13 11.18
N ILE A 161 -41.86 27.41 11.51
CA ILE A 161 -41.52 27.86 12.86
C ILE A 161 -42.71 27.50 13.74
N GLN A 162 -42.58 26.45 14.55
CA GLN A 162 -43.55 26.11 15.59
C GLN A 162 -43.31 27.02 16.80
N ASP A 163 -44.22 27.98 17.00
CA ASP A 163 -44.30 28.80 18.21
C ASP A 163 -44.77 27.91 19.37
N PHE A 164 -44.03 27.92 20.48
CA PHE A 164 -44.36 27.23 21.73
C PHE A 164 -44.61 28.26 22.84
#